data_AF-A0A7V0Q708-F1
#
_entry.id   AF-A0A7V0Q708-F1
#
_cell.length_a   1.000
_cell.length_b   1.000
_cell.length_c   1.000
_cell.angle_alpha   90.00
_cell.angle_beta   90.00
_cell.angle_gamma   90.00
#
_symmetry.space_group_name_H-M   'P 1'
#
loop_
_entity.id
_entity.type
_entity.pdbx_description
1 polymer ?
#
loop_
_entity_poly.entity_id
_entity_poly.type
_entity_poly.pdbx_seq_one_letter_code
_entity_poly.pdbx_strand_id
1 'polypeptide(L)' 'MQIPIIDLKRQHAIMKDELEEAFRRVLESGIFIYGQELESFEKEVAEYLGVKHAIGVGNGTDALILSLSAI' A
#
# COMPACT_ATOMS: atom_id res chain seq x y z
N MET A 1 33.32 4.21 7.12
CA MET A 1 32.26 3.91 6.12
C MET A 1 31.18 3.13 6.85
N GLN A 2 29.96 3.66 6.99
CA GLN A 2 28.85 2.91 7.60
C GLN A 2 28.00 2.29 6.49
N ILE A 3 27.72 0.99 6.61
CA ILE A 3 26.81 0.27 5.71
C ILE A 3 25.47 0.16 6.43
N PRO A 4 24.43 0.88 5.98
CA PRO A 4 23.11 0.78 6.59
C PRO A 4 22.48 -0.58 6.29
N ILE A 5 21.74 -1.13 7.25
CA ILE A 5 21.01 -2.40 7.09
C ILE A 5 19.91 -2.25 6.02
N ILE A 6 19.26 -1.07 5.96
CA ILE A 6 18.26 -0.71 4.95
C ILE A 6 18.48 0.76 4.56
N ASP A 7 18.46 1.06 3.26
CA ASP A 7 18.57 2.42 2.72
C ASP A 7 17.30 2.81 1.95
N LEU A 8 16.30 3.30 2.68
CA LEU A 8 15.03 3.75 2.09
C LEU A 8 15.20 5.02 1.26
N LYS A 9 16.21 5.86 1.55
CA LYS A 9 16.44 7.09 0.77
C LYS A 9 16.81 6.74 -0.67
N ARG A 10 17.71 5.75 -0.83
CA ARG A 10 18.09 5.25 -2.14
C ARG A 10 16.90 4.62 -2.86
N GLN A 11 16.10 3.81 -2.18
CA GLN A 11 14.92 3.19 -2.78
C GLN A 11 13.89 4.22 -3.24
N HIS A 12 13.56 5.21 -2.40
CA HIS A 12 12.64 6.29 -2.76
C HIS A 12 13.16 7.15 -3.91
N ALA A 13 14.47 7.41 -3.97
CA ALA A 13 15.05 8.23 -5.04
C ALA A 13 14.83 7.62 -6.44
N ILE A 14 14.78 6.29 -6.55
CA ILE A 14 14.53 5.58 -7.81
C ILE A 14 13.07 5.76 -8.27
N MET A 15 12.12 5.87 -7.34
CA MET A 15 10.68 5.90 -7.61
C MET A 15 10.06 7.28 -7.37
N LYS A 16 10.89 8.32 -7.23
CA LYS A 16 10.48 9.62 -6.69
C LYS A 16 9.33 10.23 -7.49
N ASP A 17 9.48 10.31 -8.80
CA ASP A 17 8.51 10.99 -9.66
C ASP A 17 7.16 10.24 -9.69
N GLU A 18 7.19 8.91 -9.68
CA GLU A 18 5.98 8.06 -9.60
C GLU A 18 5.23 8.24 -8.28
N LEU A 19 5.97 8.30 -7.17
CA LEU A 19 5.40 8.52 -5.83
C LEU A 19 4.81 9.93 -5.68
N GLU A 20 5.50 10.96 -6.19
CA GLU A 20 5.00 12.34 -6.17
C GLU A 20 3.72 12.49 -7.00
N GLU A 21 3.64 11.83 -8.15
CA GLU A 21 2.44 11.84 -8.98
C GLU A 21 1.27 11.11 -8.31
N ALA A 22 1.50 9.93 -7.71
CA ALA A 22 0.48 9.22 -6.96
C ALA A 22 -0.05 10.04 -5.77
N PHE A 23 0.86 10.70 -5.03
CA PHE A 23 0.47 11.58 -3.93
C PHE A 23 -0.36 12.77 -4.42
N ARG A 24 0.04 13.40 -5.54
CA ARG A 24 -0.69 14.51 -6.15
C ARG A 24 -2.12 14.11 -6.52
N ARG A 25 -2.31 12.96 -7.18
CA ARG A 25 -3.66 12.47 -7.54
C ARG A 25 -4.58 12.34 -6.33
N VAL A 26 -4.09 11.74 -5.24
CA VAL A 26 -4.87 11.60 -4.00
C VAL A 26 -5.20 12.96 -3.42
N LEU A 27 -4.20 13.84 -3.31
CA LEU A 27 -4.37 15.16 -2.74
C LEU A 27 -5.40 16.01 -3.52
N GLU A 28 -5.33 15.98 -4.85
CA GLU A 28 -6.26 16.71 -5.73
C GLU A 28 -7.67 16.11 -5.72
N SER A 29 -7.80 14.80 -5.52
CA SER A 29 -9.11 14.14 -5.40
C SER A 29 -9.87 14.53 -4.12
N GLY A 30 -9.16 14.88 -3.05
CA GLY A 30 -9.74 15.10 -1.72
C GLY A 30 -10.29 13.83 -1.04
N ILE A 31 -10.11 12.65 -1.65
CA ILE A 31 -10.60 11.37 -1.12
C ILE A 31 -9.42 10.62 -0.48
N PHE A 32 -9.37 10.65 0.86
CA PHE A 32 -8.25 10.08 1.61
C PHE A 32 -8.52 8.69 2.21
N ILE A 33 -9.78 8.28 2.28
CA ILE A 33 -10.21 7.02 2.93
C ILE A 33 -11.19 6.34 1.98
N TYR A 34 -11.01 5.02 1.76
CA TYR A 34 -11.84 4.20 0.87
C TYR A 34 -12.01 4.78 -0.55
N GLY A 35 -10.93 5.32 -1.12
CA GLY A 35 -10.90 5.85 -2.48
C GLY A 35 -10.40 4.86 -3.54
N GLN A 36 -10.35 5.31 -4.79
CA GLN A 36 -9.96 4.51 -5.95
C GLN A 36 -8.58 3.85 -5.82
N GLU A 37 -7.61 4.53 -5.19
CA GLU A 37 -6.26 3.98 -5.01
C GLU A 37 -6.30 2.72 -4.10
N LEU A 38 -7.18 2.67 -3.10
CA LEU A 38 -7.37 1.48 -2.26
C LEU A 38 -8.02 0.34 -3.06
N GLU A 39 -9.11 0.62 -3.78
CA GLU A 39 -9.82 -0.39 -4.58
C GLU A 39 -8.91 -1.01 -5.66
N SER A 40 -8.10 -0.16 -6.29
CA SER A 40 -7.15 -0.59 -7.33
C SER A 40 -6.04 -1.44 -6.72
N PHE A 41 -5.48 -1.01 -5.59
CA PHE A 41 -4.47 -1.77 -4.86
C PHE A 41 -4.99 -3.15 -4.41
N GLU A 42 -6.19 -3.22 -3.82
CA GLU A 42 -6.78 -4.48 -3.40
C GLU A 42 -6.98 -5.44 -4.58
N LYS A 43 -7.42 -4.92 -5.73
CA LYS A 43 -7.56 -5.72 -6.95
C LYS A 43 -6.20 -6.22 -7.46
N GLU A 44 -5.21 -5.34 -7.57
CA GLU A 44 -3.86 -5.68 -8.04
C GLU A 44 -3.19 -6.71 -7.12
N VAL A 45 -3.36 -6.58 -5.80
CA VAL A 45 -2.83 -7.55 -4.82
C VAL A 45 -3.54 -8.89 -4.93
N ALA A 46 -4.87 -8.91 -5.08
CA ALA A 46 -5.62 -10.15 -5.27
C ALA A 46 -5.16 -10.89 -6.54
N GLU A 47 -4.97 -10.15 -7.63
CA GLU A 47 -4.44 -10.68 -8.90
C GLU A 47 -3.01 -11.18 -8.74
N TYR A 48 -2.12 -10.40 -8.11
CA TYR A 48 -0.73 -10.76 -7.86
C TYR A 48 -0.58 -12.04 -7.03
N LEU A 49 -1.42 -12.20 -6.00
CA LEU A 49 -1.40 -13.38 -5.12
C LEU A 49 -2.20 -14.57 -5.69
N GLY A 50 -2.97 -14.39 -6.76
CA GLY A 50 -3.85 -15.42 -7.32
C GLY A 50 -5.01 -15.82 -6.40
N VAL A 51 -5.50 -14.88 -5.60
CA VAL A 51 -6.63 -15.09 -4.67
C VAL A 51 -7.86 -14.32 -5.11
N LYS A 52 -9.04 -14.69 -4.61
CA LYS A 52 -10.29 -14.04 -4.99
C LYS A 52 -10.44 -12.63 -4.43
N HIS A 53 -9.90 -12.38 -3.24
CA HIS A 53 -10.07 -11.13 -2.50
C HIS A 53 -8.77 -10.75 -1.76
N ALA A 54 -8.45 -9.46 -1.74
CA ALA A 54 -7.51 -8.85 -0.81
C ALA A 54 -8.23 -7.69 -0.13
N ILE A 55 -7.97 -7.48 1.17
CA ILE A 55 -8.62 -6.43 1.97
C ILE A 55 -7.52 -5.62 2.67
N GLY A 56 -7.45 -4.33 2.36
CA GLY A 56 -6.53 -3.39 2.97
C GLY A 56 -6.94 -3.04 4.39
N VAL A 57 -5.99 -3.15 5.32
CA VAL A 57 -6.20 -2.86 6.75
C VAL A 57 -5.04 -2.03 7.29
N GLY A 58 -5.18 -1.51 8.52
CA GLY A 58 -4.23 -0.54 9.09
C GLY A 58 -2.81 -1.08 9.29
N ASN A 59 -2.65 -2.38 9.58
CA ASN A 59 -1.34 -3.03 9.75
C ASN A 59 -1.48 -4.57 9.75
N GLY A 60 -0.35 -5.27 9.81
CA GLY A 60 -0.32 -6.74 9.81
C GLY A 60 -0.92 -7.39 11.07
N THR A 61 -0.86 -6.75 12.23
CA THR A 61 -1.50 -7.26 13.45
C THR A 61 -3.01 -7.22 13.32
N ASP A 62 -3.57 -6.11 12.80
CA ASP A 62 -5.00 -6.00 12.51
C ASP A 62 -5.44 -7.03 11.48
N ALA A 63 -4.63 -7.28 10.45
CA ALA A 63 -4.91 -8.32 9.45
C ALA A 63 -5.10 -9.69 10.09
N LEU A 64 -4.22 -10.07 11.01
CA LEU A 64 -4.32 -11.34 11.74
C LEU A 64 -5.54 -11.37 12.66
N ILE A 65 -5.75 -10.32 13.46
CA ILE A 65 -6.88 -10.23 14.40
C ILE A 65 -8.21 -10.31 13.66
N LEU A 66 -8.40 -9.54 12.59
CA LEU A 66 -9.62 -9.53 11.80
C LEU A 66 -9.86 -10.88 11.14
N SER A 67 -8.80 -11.50 10.59
CA SER A 67 -8.90 -12.82 9.97
C SER A 67 -9.33 -13.89 10.97
N LEU A 68 -8.80 -13.86 12.19
CA LEU A 68 -9.16 -14.82 13.25
C LEU A 68 -10.54 -14.53 13.85
N SER A 69 -10.94 -13.26 13.93
CA SER A 69 -12.24 -12.87 14.51
C SER A 69 -13.43 -13.14 13.58
N ALA A 70 -13.17 -13.30 12.27
CA ALA A 70 -14.19 -13.56 11.26
C ALA A 70 -14.48 -15.06 11.04
N ILE A 71 -13.78 -15.95 11.78
CA ILE A 71 -13.99 -17.40 11.78
C ILE A 71 -14.98 -17.77 12.88
#